data_AF-A0A7L8V744-F1
#
_entry.id   AF-A0A7L8V744-F1
#
_cell.length_a   1.000
_cell.length_b   1.000
_cell.length_c   1.000
_cell.angle_alpha   90.00
_cell.angle_beta   90.00
_cell.angle_gamma   90.00
#
_symmetry.space_group_name_H-M   'P 1'
#
loop_
_entity.id
_entity.type
_entity.pdbx_description
1 polymer ?
#
loop_
_entity_poly.entity_id
_entity_poly.type
_entity_poly.pdbx_seq_one_letter_code
_entity_poly.pdbx_strand_id
1 'polypeptide(L)'
;MDEVVEKGVDVVSQTVETTKEKVDEVIAPTTETSTSLDAVKLYAKCVACHGTNGEKVALGKSKIIKDMSKEDFIAAMKGYQDGTYGAAMKGIMASQVKGLSEDEIKAIANYIVK
;
A
#
# COMPACT_ATOMS: atom_id res chain seq x y z
N MET A 1 -22.19 43.58 -32.57
CA MET A 1 -22.60 42.80 -31.39
C MET A 1 -21.41 41.91 -31.04
N ASP A 2 -20.41 42.54 -30.41
CA ASP A 2 -19.91 42.20 -29.05
C ASP A 2 -18.86 41.08 -29.17
N GLU A 3 -17.55 41.36 -29.30
CA GLU A 3 -16.60 41.94 -28.32
C GLU A 3 -16.49 41.14 -27.01
N VAL A 4 -15.24 41.04 -26.49
CA VAL A 4 -14.85 40.67 -25.10
C VAL A 4 -14.71 39.13 -24.87
N VAL A 5 -13.62 38.54 -24.34
CA VAL A 5 -12.35 39.01 -23.75
C VAL A 5 -11.37 37.84 -23.53
N GLU A 6 -10.09 38.21 -23.45
CA GLU A 6 -8.94 37.54 -22.84
C GLU A 6 -9.21 36.62 -21.63
N LYS A 7 -8.35 35.60 -21.46
CA LYS A 7 -7.34 35.59 -20.38
C LYS A 7 -6.50 34.32 -20.46
N GLY A 8 -5.23 34.51 -20.84
CA GLY A 8 -4.16 33.69 -20.31
C GLY A 8 -3.93 34.04 -18.83
N VAL A 9 -3.56 33.04 -18.03
CA VAL A 9 -2.87 33.29 -16.77
C VAL A 9 -1.83 32.18 -16.58
N ASP A 10 -0.58 32.58 -16.75
CA ASP A 10 0.55 32.11 -15.97
C ASP A 10 0.15 31.94 -14.50
N VAL A 11 0.69 30.93 -13.81
CA VAL A 11 1.47 31.15 -12.58
C VAL A 11 1.95 29.80 -12.05
N VAL A 12 3.28 29.74 -12.01
CA VAL A 12 4.15 28.83 -11.31
C VAL A 12 4.05 29.02 -9.78
N SER A 13 4.23 27.90 -9.08
CA SER A 13 4.71 27.79 -7.69
C SER A 13 3.76 28.13 -6.55
N GLN A 14 4.07 27.42 -5.47
CA GLN A 14 3.83 27.70 -4.06
C GLN A 14 2.69 26.87 -3.43
N THR A 15 2.85 26.19 -2.30
CA THR A 15 4.00 26.00 -1.40
C THR A 15 3.69 24.80 -0.51
N VAL A 16 4.77 24.13 -0.13
CA VAL A 16 4.91 23.05 0.83
C VAL A 16 4.61 23.58 2.24
N GLU A 17 4.42 22.65 3.19
CA GLU A 17 4.53 22.85 4.65
C GLU A 17 3.27 23.27 5.43
N THR A 18 2.80 22.33 6.26
CA THR A 18 2.76 22.57 7.70
C THR A 18 3.13 21.28 8.44
N THR A 19 4.42 21.17 8.70
CA THR A 19 5.11 20.50 9.82
C THR A 19 4.47 20.98 11.16
N LYS A 20 4.44 20.28 12.31
CA LYS A 20 5.56 19.76 13.11
C LYS A 20 5.03 19.47 14.53
N GLU A 21 5.50 18.40 15.17
CA GLU A 21 6.03 18.36 16.56
C GLU A 21 6.63 16.93 16.74
N LYS A 22 7.94 16.67 16.59
CA LYS A 22 9.14 16.97 17.43
C LYS A 22 8.97 16.39 18.85
N VAL A 23 9.89 15.57 19.38
CA VAL A 23 11.20 15.93 19.98
C VAL A 23 11.95 14.61 20.33
N ASP A 24 13.10 14.32 19.70
CA ASP A 24 14.50 14.32 20.24
C ASP A 24 14.82 13.10 21.14
N GLU A 25 16.00 12.44 21.19
CA GLU A 25 17.37 12.73 20.71
C GLU A 25 18.27 11.47 20.92
N VAL A 26 19.04 11.12 19.87
CA VAL A 26 20.46 10.66 19.76
C VAL A 26 21.02 9.58 20.71
N ILE A 27 21.63 8.47 20.20
CA ILE A 27 23.06 8.01 20.41
C ILE A 27 23.53 6.90 19.40
N ALA A 28 24.47 7.24 18.50
CA ALA A 28 25.65 6.50 17.91
C ALA A 28 25.58 5.03 17.34
N PRO A 29 26.54 4.57 16.51
CA PRO A 29 26.29 3.99 15.17
C PRO A 29 26.60 2.49 15.04
N THR A 30 25.68 1.74 14.45
CA THR A 30 25.78 0.48 13.68
C THR A 30 24.34 -0.02 13.55
N THR A 31 24.07 -0.95 12.64
CA THR A 31 22.80 -1.69 12.51
C THR A 31 21.66 -0.97 11.77
N GLU A 32 21.40 -1.52 10.58
CA GLU A 32 20.11 -1.70 9.90
C GLU A 32 19.01 -0.70 10.25
N THR A 33 18.72 0.17 9.28
CA THR A 33 17.53 1.04 9.25
C THR A 33 16.25 0.19 9.27
N SER A 34 15.87 -0.30 10.46
CA SER A 34 14.52 -0.77 10.74
C SER A 34 13.63 0.46 10.89
N THR A 35 13.24 1.05 9.76
CA THR A 35 12.02 1.85 9.71
C THR A 35 10.90 0.95 10.19
N SER A 36 10.28 1.25 11.32
CA SER A 36 9.14 0.47 11.83
C SER A 36 8.06 0.41 10.76
N LEU A 37 7.90 -0.75 10.11
CA LEU A 37 6.91 -0.96 9.07
C LEU A 37 5.53 -1.03 9.72
N ASP A 38 4.73 0.02 9.55
CA ASP A 38 3.37 0.09 10.07
C ASP A 38 2.43 -0.76 9.19
N ALA A 39 2.33 -2.04 9.52
CA ALA A 39 1.51 -3.00 8.79
C ALA A 39 0.02 -2.61 8.71
N VAL A 40 -0.49 -1.88 9.71
CA VAL A 40 -1.88 -1.37 9.70
C VAL A 40 -2.06 -0.33 8.61
N LYS A 41 -1.12 0.62 8.49
CA LYS A 41 -1.14 1.61 7.40
C LYS A 41 -0.97 0.96 6.03
N LEU A 42 -0.07 -0.01 5.91
CA LEU A 42 0.15 -0.75 4.67
C LEU A 42 -1.10 -1.51 4.23
N TYR A 43 -1.82 -2.12 5.18
CA TYR A 43 -3.03 -2.88 4.91
C TYR A 43 -4.30 -2.02 4.70
N ALA A 44 -4.29 -0.74 5.07
CA ALA A 44 -5.48 0.12 5.00
C ALA A 44 -6.17 0.13 3.62
N LYS A 45 -5.40 0.03 2.53
CA LYS A 45 -5.91 -0.02 1.15
C LYS A 45 -6.61 -1.35 0.81
N CYS A 46 -6.29 -2.42 1.53
CA CYS A 46 -6.81 -3.76 1.32
C CYS A 46 -8.19 -3.96 1.96
N VAL A 47 -8.47 -3.22 3.04
CA VAL A 47 -9.68 -3.35 3.89
C VAL A 47 -10.96 -3.22 3.08
N ALA A 48 -11.00 -2.33 2.10
CA ALA A 48 -12.19 -2.07 1.28
C ALA A 48 -12.71 -3.33 0.58
N CYS A 49 -11.82 -4.24 0.20
CA CYS A 49 -12.17 -5.47 -0.51
C CYS A 49 -12.05 -6.73 0.37
N HIS A 50 -11.04 -6.79 1.25
CA HIS A 50 -10.71 -7.98 2.03
C HIS A 50 -11.23 -7.96 3.48
N GLY A 51 -11.81 -6.84 3.94
CA GLY A 51 -12.22 -6.66 5.34
C GLY A 51 -11.07 -6.24 6.24
N THR A 52 -11.37 -5.85 7.48
CA THR A 52 -10.37 -5.26 8.39
C THR A 52 -9.30 -6.28 8.78
N ASN A 53 -9.66 -7.56 8.86
CA ASN A 53 -8.79 -8.65 9.24
C ASN A 53 -8.64 -9.68 8.11
N GLY A 54 -8.89 -9.33 6.85
CA GLY A 54 -8.76 -10.27 5.74
C GLY A 54 -9.82 -11.39 5.70
N GLU A 55 -10.93 -11.23 6.42
CA GLU A 55 -11.99 -12.22 6.58
C GLU A 55 -12.97 -12.31 5.40
N LYS A 56 -12.90 -11.38 4.45
CA LYS A 56 -13.83 -11.34 3.31
C LYS A 56 -13.24 -12.03 2.08
N VAL A 57 -14.14 -12.70 1.36
CA VAL A 57 -13.94 -13.11 -0.04
C VAL A 57 -14.05 -11.85 -0.90
N ALA A 58 -12.91 -11.24 -1.25
CA ALA A 58 -12.88 -10.01 -2.03
C ALA A 58 -13.56 -10.22 -3.39
N LEU A 59 -14.53 -9.34 -3.67
CA LEU A 59 -15.34 -9.34 -4.88
C LEU A 59 -16.03 -10.68 -5.19
N GLY A 60 -16.21 -11.55 -4.17
CA GLY A 60 -16.76 -12.90 -4.35
C GLY A 60 -15.85 -13.87 -5.10
N LYS A 61 -14.57 -13.53 -5.32
CA LYS A 61 -13.63 -14.33 -6.13
C LYS A 61 -12.29 -14.63 -5.46
N SER A 62 -11.86 -13.85 -4.46
CA SER A 62 -10.60 -14.14 -3.76
C SER A 62 -10.76 -15.27 -2.73
N LYS A 63 -9.65 -15.86 -2.30
CA LYS A 63 -9.62 -16.64 -1.06
C LYS A 63 -9.78 -15.72 0.16
N ILE A 64 -10.16 -16.27 1.31
CA ILE A 64 -10.09 -15.59 2.60
C ILE A 64 -8.61 -15.55 3.00
N ILE A 65 -8.03 -14.35 3.09
CA ILE A 65 -6.58 -14.20 3.19
C ILE A 65 -6.05 -14.43 4.61
N LYS A 66 -6.89 -14.28 5.64
CA LYS A 66 -6.50 -14.59 7.03
C LYS A 66 -6.35 -16.09 7.33
N ASP A 67 -6.98 -16.93 6.51
CA ASP A 67 -6.96 -18.39 6.69
C ASP A 67 -5.85 -19.04 5.83
N MET A 68 -5.07 -18.24 5.10
CA MET A 68 -3.91 -18.70 4.34
C MET A 68 -2.71 -18.90 5.26
N SER A 69 -1.71 -19.68 4.83
CA SER A 69 -0.40 -19.66 5.49
C SER A 69 0.36 -18.37 5.15
N LYS A 70 1.34 -17.99 5.99
CA LYS A 70 2.18 -16.81 5.73
C LYS A 70 2.99 -17.01 4.46
N GLU A 71 3.50 -18.22 4.23
CA GLU A 71 4.24 -18.58 3.04
C GLU A 71 3.38 -18.43 1.78
N ASP A 72 2.14 -18.95 1.80
CA ASP A 72 1.23 -18.85 0.67
C ASP A 72 0.81 -17.40 0.41
N PHE A 73 0.61 -16.60 1.46
CA PHE A 73 0.28 -15.19 1.32
C PHE A 73 1.42 -14.43 0.63
N ILE A 74 2.66 -14.60 1.11
CA ILE A 74 3.84 -13.95 0.54
C ILE A 74 4.04 -14.42 -0.91
N ALA A 75 3.94 -15.73 -1.18
CA ALA A 75 4.06 -16.29 -2.52
C ALA A 75 2.97 -15.74 -3.46
N ALA A 76 1.72 -15.63 -2.99
CA ALA A 76 0.64 -15.03 -3.76
C ALA A 76 0.89 -13.55 -4.07
N MET A 77 1.38 -12.77 -3.09
CA MET A 77 1.70 -11.35 -3.30
C MET A 77 2.81 -11.19 -4.35
N LYS A 78 3.89 -11.96 -4.27
CA LYS A 78 4.95 -11.97 -5.29
C LYS A 78 4.41 -12.42 -6.65
N GLY A 79 3.56 -13.45 -6.66
CA GLY A 79 2.85 -13.93 -7.84
C GLY A 79 1.93 -12.90 -8.49
N TYR A 80 1.36 -11.97 -7.71
CA TYR A 80 0.59 -10.85 -8.24
C TYR A 80 1.50 -9.76 -8.83
N GLN A 81 2.68 -9.54 -8.24
CA GLN A 81 3.67 -8.57 -8.75
C GLN A 81 4.30 -9.02 -10.06
N ASP A 82 4.71 -10.30 -10.15
CA ASP A 82 5.27 -10.90 -11.37
C ASP A 82 4.18 -11.27 -12.39
N GLY A 83 2.94 -11.38 -11.92
CA GLY A 83 1.79 -11.70 -12.72
C GLY A 83 1.62 -13.18 -13.07
N THR A 84 2.16 -14.09 -12.27
CA THR A 84 1.97 -15.53 -12.39
C THR A 84 0.76 -16.03 -11.57
N TYR A 85 0.18 -15.19 -10.70
CA TYR A 85 -0.94 -15.54 -9.81
C TYR A 85 -2.19 -14.69 -10.06
N GLY A 86 -3.37 -15.24 -9.70
CA GLY A 86 -4.63 -14.47 -9.67
C GLY A 86 -5.56 -14.57 -10.88
N ALA A 87 -5.15 -15.26 -11.95
CA ALA A 87 -5.96 -15.51 -13.15
C ALA A 87 -6.72 -14.26 -13.66
N ALA A 88 -8.02 -14.36 -13.91
CA ALA A 88 -8.85 -13.27 -14.44
C ALA A 88 -8.90 -12.00 -13.55
N MET A 89 -8.62 -12.13 -12.24
CA MET A 89 -8.61 -11.01 -11.29
C MET A 89 -7.20 -10.52 -10.94
N LYS A 90 -6.16 -11.05 -11.61
CA LYS A 90 -4.76 -10.66 -11.43
C LYS A 90 -4.57 -9.16 -11.57
N GLY A 91 -5.13 -8.53 -12.61
CA GLY A 91 -4.86 -7.12 -12.91
C GLY A 91 -5.27 -6.15 -11.79
N ILE A 92 -6.33 -6.50 -11.06
CA ILE A 92 -6.80 -5.71 -9.91
C ILE A 92 -5.76 -5.77 -8.79
N MET A 93 -5.38 -6.97 -8.36
CA MET A 93 -4.43 -7.10 -7.25
C MET A 93 -3.01 -6.69 -7.63
N ALA A 94 -2.56 -6.99 -8.84
CA ALA A 94 -1.26 -6.57 -9.34
C ALA A 94 -1.07 -5.04 -9.19
N SER A 95 -2.10 -4.26 -9.52
CA SER A 95 -2.05 -2.79 -9.37
C SER A 95 -1.94 -2.32 -7.91
N GLN A 96 -2.49 -3.09 -6.96
CA GLN A 96 -2.41 -2.77 -5.53
C GLN A 96 -1.07 -3.17 -4.91
N VAL A 97 -0.46 -4.25 -5.37
CA VAL A 97 0.75 -4.83 -4.75
C VAL A 97 2.05 -4.47 -5.47
N LYS A 98 2.00 -3.97 -6.71
CA LYS A 98 3.21 -3.67 -7.51
C LYS A 98 4.19 -2.71 -6.84
N GLY A 99 3.70 -1.81 -5.98
CA GLY A 99 4.53 -0.85 -5.26
C GLY A 99 5.08 -1.33 -3.92
N LEU A 100 4.71 -2.53 -3.46
CA LEU A 100 5.14 -3.04 -2.16
C LEU A 100 6.50 -3.73 -2.27
N SER A 101 7.38 -3.44 -1.32
CA SER A 101 8.62 -4.18 -1.10
C SER A 101 8.34 -5.55 -0.45
N GLU A 102 9.33 -6.44 -0.47
CA GLU A 102 9.20 -7.74 0.18
C GLU A 102 8.97 -7.62 1.69
N ASP A 103 9.60 -6.64 2.34
CA ASP A 103 9.47 -6.46 3.79
C ASP A 103 8.11 -5.87 4.16
N GLU A 104 7.54 -5.00 3.33
CA GLU A 104 6.14 -4.56 3.47
C GLU A 104 5.15 -5.72 3.29
N ILE A 105 5.38 -6.59 2.30
CA ILE A 105 4.57 -7.80 2.09
C ILE A 105 4.63 -8.72 3.33
N LYS A 106 5.83 -8.96 3.87
CA LYS A 106 6.00 -9.74 5.11
C LYS A 106 5.32 -9.07 6.30
N ALA A 107 5.41 -7.75 6.41
CA ALA A 107 4.74 -7.00 7.48
C ALA A 107 3.21 -7.15 7.41
N ILE A 108 2.64 -7.04 6.21
CA ILE A 108 1.20 -7.29 5.98
C ILE A 108 0.85 -8.75 6.30
N ALA A 109 1.66 -9.71 5.84
CA ALA A 109 1.44 -11.13 6.09
C ALA A 109 1.40 -11.43 7.60
N ASN A 110 2.33 -10.86 8.36
CA ASN A 110 2.37 -10.99 9.82
C ASN A 110 1.19 -10.33 10.53
N TYR A 111 0.60 -9.30 9.93
CA TYR A 111 -0.56 -8.61 10.49
C TYR A 111 -1.87 -9.36 10.24
N ILE A 112 -2.04 -9.96 9.05
CA ILE A 112 -3.31 -10.56 8.62
C ILE A 112 -3.38 -12.06 8.87
N VAL A 113 -2.27 -12.78 8.67
CA VAL A 113 -2.22 -14.23 8.84
C VAL A 113 -1.74 -14.56 10.26
N LYS A 114 -2.57 -15.31 11.00
CA LYS A 114 -2.34 -15.68 12.39
C LYS A 114 -2.10 -17.18 12.56
#